data_AF-A0A925CDE1-F1
#
_entry.id   AF-A0A925CDE1-F1
#
_cell.length_a   1.000
_cell.length_b   1.000
_cell.length_c   1.000
_cell.angle_alpha   90.00
_cell.angle_beta   90.00
_cell.angle_gamma   90.00
#
_symmetry.space_group_name_H-M   'P 1'
#
loop_
_entity.id
_entity.type
_entity.pdbx_description
1 polymer ?
#
loop_
_entity_poly.entity_id
_entity_poly.type
_entity_poly.pdbx_seq_one_letter_code
_entity_poly.pdbx_strand_id
1 'polypeptide(L)'
;MFKMVGGIVLVILAVAGGLYFYQQQAMKTASTQTATSTSSENSWSFKEADSSDVATGAPMTTVVLTRGGREYTVGTYVGSCSEISESGLQESEVSGVVCWFAGGGNEIGVFSENGTYVVKVGDVDEGSAEEGGFRGNFKTIFPLP
;
A
#
# COMPACT_ATOMS: atom_id res chain seq x y z
N MET A 1 66.14 -22.49 -8.64
CA MET A 1 65.29 -21.31 -8.36
C MET A 1 64.22 -21.24 -9.47
N PHE A 2 62.99 -20.79 -9.23
CA PHE A 2 61.80 -20.89 -10.12
C PHE A 2 60.92 -22.15 -10.01
N LYS A 3 60.43 -22.48 -8.80
CA LYS A 3 59.20 -23.30 -8.65
C LYS A 3 58.19 -22.75 -7.62
N MET A 4 58.46 -21.59 -7.03
CA MET A 4 57.69 -21.06 -5.88
C MET A 4 56.76 -19.88 -6.21
N VAL A 5 56.70 -19.43 -7.46
CA VAL A 5 55.94 -18.21 -7.84
C VAL A 5 54.53 -18.55 -8.40
N GLY A 6 54.35 -19.74 -8.99
CA GLY A 6 53.07 -20.12 -9.61
C GLY A 6 51.93 -20.42 -8.64
N GLY A 7 52.23 -20.89 -7.43
CA GLY A 7 51.22 -21.21 -6.42
C GLY A 7 50.60 -19.97 -5.77
N ILE A 8 51.37 -18.89 -5.62
CA ILE A 8 50.93 -17.66 -4.94
C ILE A 8 49.93 -16.89 -5.80
N VAL A 9 50.11 -16.87 -7.12
CA VAL A 9 49.21 -16.15 -8.05
C VAL A 9 47.81 -16.79 -8.10
N LEU A 10 47.71 -18.12 -8.02
CA LEU A 10 46.43 -18.84 -8.01
C LEU A 10 45.64 -18.60 -6.72
N VAL A 11 46.31 -18.50 -5.57
CA VAL A 11 45.65 -18.19 -4.30
C VAL A 11 45.13 -16.76 -4.28
N ILE A 12 45.87 -15.79 -4.82
CA ILE A 12 45.43 -14.39 -4.92
C ILE A 12 44.20 -14.27 -5.83
N LEU A 13 44.17 -14.98 -6.96
CA LEU A 13 43.02 -14.97 -7.88
C LEU A 13 41.78 -15.62 -7.26
N ALA A 14 41.94 -16.70 -6.49
CA ALA A 14 40.83 -17.35 -5.79
C ALA A 14 40.24 -16.46 -4.67
N VAL A 15 41.09 -15.76 -3.92
CA VAL A 15 40.65 -14.84 -2.86
C VAL A 15 39.99 -13.59 -3.46
N ALA A 16 40.56 -13.01 -4.52
CA ALA A 16 39.96 -11.86 -5.21
C ALA A 16 38.62 -12.23 -5.86
N GLY A 17 38.53 -13.40 -6.50
CA GLY A 17 37.28 -13.92 -7.06
C GLY A 17 36.21 -14.19 -6.00
N GLY A 18 36.59 -14.77 -4.86
CA GLY A 18 35.68 -15.00 -3.73
C GLY A 18 35.15 -13.71 -3.11
N LEU A 19 36.00 -12.69 -2.90
CA LEU A 19 35.59 -11.38 -2.40
C LEU A 19 34.66 -10.65 -3.38
N TYR A 20 34.94 -10.74 -4.69
CA TYR A 20 34.09 -10.14 -5.72
C TYR A 20 32.70 -10.79 -5.76
N PHE A 21 32.63 -12.12 -5.65
CA PHE A 21 31.37 -12.86 -5.60
C PHE A 21 30.57 -12.60 -4.31
N TYR A 22 31.26 -12.35 -3.18
CA TYR A 22 30.61 -12.02 -1.91
C TYR A 22 29.99 -10.60 -1.95
N GLN A 23 30.67 -9.62 -2.56
CA GLN A 23 30.12 -8.27 -2.74
C GLN A 23 28.90 -8.24 -3.67
N GLN A 24 28.89 -9.06 -4.72
CA GLN A 24 27.72 -9.20 -5.61
C GLN A 24 26.47 -9.73 -4.88
N GLN A 25 26.65 -10.59 -3.87
CA GLN A 25 25.52 -11.13 -3.09
C GLN A 25 25.01 -10.16 -2.01
N ALA A 26 25.89 -9.32 -1.45
CA ALA A 26 25.48 -8.30 -0.47
C ALA A 26 24.62 -7.18 -1.08
N MET A 27 24.71 -6.91 -2.39
CA MET A 27 23.85 -5.92 -3.05
C MET A 27 22.44 -6.43 -3.40
N LYS A 28 22.17 -7.74 -3.32
CA LYS A 28 20.83 -8.30 -3.57
C LYS A 28 19.86 -8.14 -2.39
N THR A 29 20.33 -7.71 -1.22
CA THR A 29 19.50 -7.58 -0.02
C THR A 29 19.22 -6.12 0.39
N ALA A 30 19.76 -5.14 -0.34
CA ALA A 30 19.41 -3.74 -0.18
C ALA A 30 18.61 -3.24 -1.38
N SER A 31 17.48 -3.92 -1.68
CA SER A 31 16.42 -3.30 -2.46
C SER A 31 15.68 -2.34 -1.52
N THR A 32 16.26 -1.16 -1.29
CA THR A 32 15.44 0.02 -0.98
C THR A 32 14.61 0.26 -2.23
N GLN A 33 13.46 -0.40 -2.26
CA GLN A 33 12.41 -0.15 -3.21
C GLN A 33 11.87 1.23 -2.84
N THR A 34 12.49 2.27 -3.39
CA THR A 34 11.80 3.55 -3.56
C THR A 34 10.64 3.23 -4.49
N ALA A 35 9.49 2.91 -3.88
CA ALA A 35 8.22 2.89 -4.56
C ALA A 35 8.02 4.31 -5.09
N THR A 36 8.37 4.51 -6.36
CA THR A 36 7.86 5.63 -7.12
C THR A 36 6.36 5.39 -7.23
N SER A 37 5.62 5.91 -6.25
CA SER A 37 4.17 5.94 -6.19
C SER A 37 3.68 6.69 -7.42
N THR A 38 3.49 5.93 -8.50
CA THR A 38 2.92 6.47 -9.72
C THR A 38 1.41 6.42 -9.47
N SER A 39 0.88 7.55 -8.99
CA SER A 39 -0.54 7.82 -8.76
C SER A 39 -1.44 7.42 -9.94
N SER A 40 -0.88 7.16 -11.14
CA SER A 40 -1.64 6.79 -12.34
C SER A 40 -2.17 5.35 -12.40
N GLU A 41 -1.84 4.45 -11.46
CA GLU A 41 -2.29 3.04 -11.56
C GLU A 41 -3.62 2.77 -10.87
N ASN A 42 -3.96 3.53 -9.82
CA ASN A 42 -5.19 3.36 -9.05
C ASN A 42 -6.13 4.53 -9.34
N SER A 43 -7.36 4.26 -9.72
CA SER A 43 -8.40 5.29 -9.79
C SER A 43 -9.68 4.82 -9.11
N TRP A 44 -10.41 5.77 -8.51
CA TRP A 44 -11.60 5.47 -7.74
C TRP A 44 -12.85 5.99 -8.43
N SER A 45 -13.93 5.24 -8.33
CA SER A 45 -15.26 5.65 -8.77
C SER A 45 -16.25 5.47 -7.62
N PHE A 46 -17.10 6.47 -7.47
CA PHE A 46 -18.13 6.53 -6.43
C PHE A 46 -19.49 6.52 -7.11
N LYS A 47 -20.29 5.51 -6.79
CA LYS A 47 -21.67 5.38 -7.28
C LYS A 47 -22.60 5.51 -6.09
N GLU A 48 -23.40 6.57 -6.06
CA GLU A 48 -24.49 6.67 -5.09
C GLU A 48 -25.40 5.46 -5.24
N ALA A 49 -25.75 4.82 -4.13
CA ALA A 49 -26.69 3.73 -4.12
C ALA A 49 -28.13 4.28 -4.16
N ASP A 50 -29.03 3.55 -4.81
CA ASP A 50 -30.45 3.92 -4.93
C ASP A 50 -31.20 3.90 -3.59
N SER A 51 -30.55 3.43 -2.52
CA SER A 51 -31.10 3.32 -1.17
C SER A 51 -30.19 3.99 -0.15
N SER A 52 -30.79 4.73 0.79
CA SER A 52 -30.11 5.19 2.00
C SER A 52 -30.01 4.09 3.05
N ASP A 53 -29.09 4.26 4.00
CA ASP A 53 -29.04 3.42 5.18
C ASP A 53 -30.38 3.50 5.94
N VAL A 54 -30.98 2.34 6.20
CA VAL A 54 -32.34 2.26 6.76
C VAL A 54 -32.43 2.72 8.21
N ALA A 55 -31.32 2.71 8.94
CA ALA A 55 -31.28 3.09 10.34
C ALA A 55 -31.07 4.60 10.52
N THR A 56 -30.22 5.19 9.68
CA THR A 56 -29.75 6.58 9.83
C THR A 56 -30.28 7.52 8.76
N GLY A 57 -30.83 7.00 7.66
CA GLY A 57 -31.19 7.77 6.47
C GLY A 57 -29.99 8.29 5.69
N ALA A 58 -28.77 7.88 6.07
CA ALA A 58 -27.54 8.34 5.45
C ALA A 58 -27.43 7.89 3.98
N PRO A 59 -26.80 8.70 3.10
CA PRO A 59 -26.49 8.25 1.76
C PRO A 59 -25.56 7.03 1.83
N MET A 60 -25.67 6.16 0.85
CA MET A 60 -24.80 4.99 0.70
C MET A 60 -24.03 5.14 -0.60
N THR A 61 -22.73 4.89 -0.57
CA THR A 61 -21.86 5.02 -1.74
C THR A 61 -21.14 3.71 -2.01
N THR A 62 -21.29 3.20 -3.22
CA THR A 62 -20.52 2.06 -3.72
C THR A 62 -19.17 2.54 -4.22
N VAL A 63 -18.10 1.99 -3.65
CA VAL A 63 -16.71 2.30 -3.97
C VAL A 63 -16.17 1.23 -4.92
N VAL A 64 -15.68 1.70 -6.08
CA VAL A 64 -15.05 0.85 -7.09
C VAL A 64 -13.62 1.32 -7.31
N LEU A 65 -12.67 0.40 -7.16
CA LEU A 65 -11.27 0.60 -7.50
C LEU A 65 -11.02 0.13 -8.93
N THR A 66 -10.37 0.94 -9.74
CA THR A 66 -9.79 0.51 -11.02
C THR A 66 -8.28 0.42 -10.88
N ARG A 67 -7.70 -0.74 -11.18
CA ARG A 67 -6.25 -0.95 -11.20
C ARG A 67 -5.85 -1.85 -12.37
N GLY A 68 -4.86 -1.40 -13.14
CA GLY A 68 -4.40 -2.13 -14.33
C GLY A 68 -5.51 -2.40 -15.35
N GLY A 69 -6.48 -1.48 -15.47
CA GLY A 69 -7.64 -1.61 -16.36
C GLY A 69 -8.72 -2.60 -15.90
N ARG A 70 -8.64 -3.11 -14.66
CA ARG A 70 -9.67 -3.97 -14.06
C ARG A 70 -10.41 -3.23 -12.96
N GLU A 71 -11.72 -3.41 -12.91
CA GLU A 71 -12.58 -2.86 -11.85
C GLU A 71 -12.76 -3.89 -10.72
N TYR A 72 -12.70 -3.39 -9.49
CA TYR A 72 -12.92 -4.15 -8.25
C TYR A 72 -13.95 -3.39 -7.42
N THR A 73 -15.14 -3.97 -7.26
CA THR A 73 -16.11 -3.45 -6.30
C THR A 73 -15.59 -3.75 -4.89
N VAL A 74 -15.22 -2.71 -4.15
CA VAL A 74 -14.68 -2.88 -2.80
C VAL A 74 -15.79 -3.07 -1.78
N GLY A 75 -16.87 -2.31 -1.94
CA GLY A 75 -18.05 -2.39 -1.07
C GLY A 75 -18.95 -1.17 -1.20
N THR A 76 -20.02 -1.16 -0.41
CA THR A 76 -20.92 -0.01 -0.25
C THR A 76 -20.81 0.49 1.18
N TYR A 77 -20.55 1.77 1.34
CA TYR A 77 -20.25 2.40 2.63
C TYR A 77 -21.22 3.54 2.91
N VAL A 78 -21.45 3.80 4.18
CA VAL A 78 -22.27 4.94 4.62
C VAL A 78 -21.51 6.23 4.33
N GLY A 79 -22.23 7.23 3.81
CA GLY A 79 -21.72 8.57 3.57
C GLY A 79 -21.33 8.87 2.14
N SER A 80 -20.75 10.05 1.97
CA SER A 80 -20.16 10.50 0.72
C SER A 80 -18.67 10.19 0.72
N CYS A 81 -18.17 9.69 -0.41
CA CYS A 81 -16.78 9.29 -0.53
C CYS A 81 -15.96 10.27 -1.36
N SER A 82 -14.70 10.45 -0.99
CA SER A 82 -13.73 11.24 -1.75
C SER A 82 -12.32 10.64 -1.66
N GLU A 83 -11.49 10.88 -2.67
CA GLU A 83 -10.09 10.49 -2.64
C GLU A 83 -9.29 11.25 -1.57
N ILE A 84 -8.36 10.56 -0.93
CA ILE A 84 -7.42 11.11 0.02
C ILE A 84 -6.21 11.61 -0.77
N SER A 85 -5.82 12.86 -0.56
CA SER A 85 -4.61 13.44 -1.16
C SER A 85 -3.35 12.68 -0.72
N GLU A 86 -2.30 12.67 -1.54
CA GLU A 86 -1.03 11.97 -1.26
C GLU A 86 -0.44 12.30 0.12
N SER A 87 -0.56 13.54 0.60
CA SER A 87 -0.08 13.96 1.92
C SER A 87 -0.92 13.45 3.11
N GLY A 88 -2.08 12.86 2.84
CA GLY A 88 -3.03 12.36 3.84
C GLY A 88 -3.08 10.83 3.95
N LEU A 89 -2.29 10.13 3.13
CA LEU A 89 -2.17 8.67 3.13
C LEU A 89 -1.37 8.18 4.36
N GLN A 90 -1.73 7.01 4.85
CA GLN A 90 -1.05 6.34 5.95
C GLN A 90 0.26 5.67 5.50
N GLU A 91 1.06 5.18 6.45
CA GLU A 91 2.26 4.41 6.13
C GLU A 91 1.91 3.20 5.25
N SER A 92 2.69 3.02 4.17
CA SER A 92 2.49 1.98 3.15
C SER A 92 1.17 2.05 2.36
N GLU A 93 0.33 3.04 2.61
CA GLU A 93 -0.86 3.33 1.79
C GLU A 93 -0.44 4.10 0.54
N VAL A 94 -0.78 3.57 -0.64
CA VAL A 94 -0.38 4.16 -1.93
C VAL A 94 -1.52 4.87 -2.64
N SER A 95 -2.76 4.65 -2.20
CA SER A 95 -3.97 5.31 -2.71
C SER A 95 -5.10 5.03 -1.73
N GLY A 96 -5.93 6.02 -1.44
CA GLY A 96 -6.98 5.90 -0.45
C GLY A 96 -8.19 6.77 -0.73
N VAL A 97 -9.33 6.37 -0.18
CA VAL A 97 -10.57 7.13 -0.17
C VAL A 97 -11.15 7.11 1.23
N VAL A 98 -11.87 8.16 1.59
CA VAL A 98 -12.64 8.23 2.83
C VAL A 98 -14.11 8.38 2.49
N CYS A 99 -14.95 7.54 3.08
CA CYS A 99 -16.40 7.64 3.07
C CYS A 99 -16.85 8.14 4.43
N TRP A 100 -17.52 9.29 4.45
CA TRP A 100 -17.79 10.03 5.68
C TRP A 100 -19.27 10.40 5.83
N PHE A 101 -19.79 10.22 7.05
CA PHE A 101 -21.11 10.70 7.44
C PHE A 101 -21.19 10.99 8.95
N ALA A 102 -21.72 12.15 9.32
CA ALA A 102 -22.12 12.50 10.69
C ALA A 102 -21.09 12.17 11.78
N GLY A 103 -19.81 12.45 11.52
CA GLY A 103 -18.74 12.35 12.50
C GLY A 103 -17.89 11.09 12.41
N GLY A 104 -18.18 10.19 11.47
CA GLY A 104 -17.31 9.04 11.22
C GLY A 104 -17.57 8.35 9.90
N GLY A 105 -16.95 7.19 9.72
CA GLY A 105 -17.13 6.37 8.55
C GLY A 105 -15.97 5.41 8.32
N ASN A 106 -15.62 5.23 7.07
CA ASN A 106 -14.61 4.27 6.67
C ASN A 106 -13.56 4.86 5.75
N GLU A 107 -12.32 4.43 5.97
CA GLU A 107 -11.23 4.65 5.04
C GLU A 107 -10.98 3.37 4.26
N ILE A 108 -10.83 3.48 2.95
CA ILE A 108 -10.55 2.37 2.05
C ILE A 108 -9.27 2.70 1.32
N GLY A 109 -8.24 1.87 1.53
CA GLY A 109 -6.91 2.10 1.01
C GLY A 109 -6.34 0.91 0.27
N VAL A 110 -5.47 1.19 -0.70
CA VAL A 110 -4.55 0.22 -1.30
C VAL A 110 -3.23 0.34 -0.56
N PHE A 111 -2.80 -0.76 0.07
CA PHE A 111 -1.57 -0.83 0.84
C PHE A 111 -0.54 -1.70 0.13
N SER A 112 0.72 -1.26 0.14
CA SER A 112 1.87 -2.04 -0.33
C SER A 112 2.46 -2.83 0.84
N GLU A 113 2.27 -4.15 0.84
CA GLU A 113 2.72 -5.04 1.90
C GLU A 113 3.49 -6.22 1.33
N ASN A 114 4.73 -6.40 1.78
CA ASN A 114 5.59 -7.52 1.38
C ASN A 114 5.74 -7.68 -0.15
N GLY A 115 5.76 -6.57 -0.89
CA GLY A 115 5.85 -6.56 -2.34
C GLY A 115 4.55 -6.90 -3.07
N THR A 116 3.42 -6.96 -2.36
CA THR A 116 2.08 -7.14 -2.93
C THR A 116 1.18 -5.97 -2.58
N TYR A 117 0.14 -5.73 -3.38
CA TYR A 117 -0.87 -4.73 -3.06
C TYR A 117 -2.10 -5.40 -2.45
N VAL A 118 -2.66 -4.80 -1.40
CA VAL A 118 -3.88 -5.29 -0.74
C VAL A 118 -4.85 -4.15 -0.53
N VAL A 119 -6.14 -4.43 -0.69
CA VAL A 119 -7.20 -3.48 -0.32
C VAL A 119 -7.55 -3.70 1.14
N LYS A 120 -7.53 -2.62 1.93
CA LYS A 120 -7.93 -2.62 3.32
C LYS A 120 -9.02 -1.60 3.58
N VAL A 121 -9.82 -1.88 4.61
CA VAL A 121 -10.83 -0.96 5.12
C VAL A 121 -10.56 -0.72 6.60
N GLY A 122 -10.52 0.54 6.99
CA GLY A 122 -10.36 1.01 8.36
C GLY A 122 -11.54 1.84 8.82
N ASP A 123 -11.58 2.09 10.13
CA ASP A 123 -12.53 2.98 10.76
C ASP A 123 -11.96 4.40 10.79
N VAL A 124 -12.85 5.37 10.67
CA VAL A 124 -12.58 6.79 10.70
C VAL A 124 -13.59 7.44 11.65
N ASP A 125 -13.11 8.29 12.55
CA ASP A 125 -13.92 8.99 13.55
C ASP A 125 -13.39 10.40 13.79
N GLU A 126 -14.27 11.39 13.92
CA GLU A 126 -13.90 12.79 14.19
C GLU A 126 -13.37 13.02 15.60
N GLY A 127 -13.64 12.07 16.50
CA GLY A 127 -13.40 12.18 17.92
C GLY A 127 -14.50 12.98 18.61
N SER A 128 -14.16 13.54 19.75
CA SER A 128 -15.06 14.36 20.57
C SER A 128 -14.32 15.56 21.17
N ALA A 129 -14.97 16.27 22.08
CA ALA A 129 -14.31 17.34 22.83
C ALA A 129 -13.16 16.83 23.71
N GLU A 130 -13.21 15.55 24.13
CA GLU A 130 -12.27 14.96 25.07
C GLU A 130 -11.30 13.97 24.42
N GLU A 131 -11.64 13.48 23.21
CA GLU A 131 -10.87 12.47 22.48
C GLU A 131 -10.55 12.97 21.07
N GLY A 132 -9.30 12.84 20.63
CA GLY A 132 -8.92 13.20 19.27
C GLY A 132 -9.54 12.24 18.24
N GLY A 133 -9.64 12.71 16.99
CA GLY A 133 -10.09 11.88 15.89
C GLY A 133 -9.22 10.64 15.67
N PHE A 134 -9.82 9.62 15.07
CA PHE A 134 -9.22 8.31 14.88
C PHE A 134 -9.26 7.90 13.41
N ARG A 135 -8.17 7.28 12.95
CA ARG A 135 -8.07 6.60 11.64
C ARG A 135 -7.27 5.33 11.85
N GLY A 136 -7.85 4.16 11.60
CA GLY A 136 -7.14 2.91 11.89
C GLY A 136 -8.01 1.65 11.82
N ASN A 137 -7.63 0.62 12.58
CA ASN A 137 -8.29 -0.70 12.60
C ASN A 137 -8.41 -1.38 11.23
N PHE A 138 -7.44 -1.13 10.35
CA PHE A 138 -7.46 -1.63 8.98
C PHE A 138 -7.53 -3.16 8.92
N LYS A 139 -8.51 -3.66 8.17
CA LYS A 139 -8.70 -5.08 7.85
C LYS A 139 -8.55 -5.29 6.36
N THR A 140 -7.74 -6.28 5.99
CA THR A 140 -7.60 -6.70 4.59
C THR A 140 -8.90 -7.31 4.09
N ILE A 141 -9.36 -6.84 2.94
CA ILE A 141 -10.56 -7.36 2.27
C ILE A 141 -10.14 -8.36 1.18
N PHE A 142 -9.23 -7.97 0.29
CA PHE A 142 -8.67 -8.85 -0.74
C PHE A 142 -7.30 -8.37 -1.25
N PRO A 143 -6.45 -9.28 -1.73
CA PRO A 143 -5.23 -8.93 -2.44
C PRO A 143 -5.51 -8.44 -3.87
N LEU A 144 -4.65 -7.58 -4.39
CA LEU A 144 -4.64 -7.14 -5.78
C LEU A 144 -3.52 -7.85 -6.56
N PRO A 145 -3.75 -8.20 -7.83
CA PRO A 145 -2.76 -8.83 -8.69
C PRO A 145 -1.61 -7.89 -9.08
#